data_AF-A0A917GTC0-F1
#
_entry.id   AF-A0A917GTC0-F1
#
_cell.length_a   1.000
_cell.length_b   1.000
_cell.length_c   1.000
_cell.angle_alpha   90.00
_cell.angle_beta   90.00
_cell.angle_gamma   90.00
#
_symmetry.space_group_name_H-M   'P 1'
#
loop_
_entity.id
_entity.type
_entity.pdbx_description
1 polymer ?
#
loop_
_entity_poly.entity_id
_entity_poly.type
_entity_poly.pdbx_seq_one_letter_code
_entity_poly.pdbx_strand_id
1 'polypeptide(L)'
;MDLQFPDINYLYLLALVTSLALALFTHSLVKSSGIRLWLTVIYGFSLWTLGELLANSGTTLAWQLGFQRLVHAGVLVSVTGWLLFALHYAGYGRLISRKTAPLL
;
A
#
# COMPACT_ATOMS: atom_id res chain seq x y z
N MET A 1 9.88 15.29 27.52
CA MET A 1 10.06 15.30 26.06
C MET A 1 8.80 15.88 25.48
N ASP A 2 8.90 17.00 24.77
CA ASP A 2 7.75 17.54 24.05
C ASP A 2 7.30 16.52 23.01
N LEU A 3 6.00 16.21 22.98
CA LEU A 3 5.36 15.46 21.90
C LEU A 3 5.41 16.35 20.64
N GLN A 4 6.60 16.49 20.05
CA GLN A 4 6.73 17.00 18.69
C GLN A 4 6.21 15.89 17.79
N PHE A 5 4.93 15.94 17.45
CA PHE A 5 4.42 15.31 16.25
C PHE A 5 5.24 15.91 15.09
N PRO A 6 6.19 15.18 14.50
CA PRO A 6 7.03 15.75 13.46
C PRO A 6 6.14 16.22 12.32
N ASP A 7 6.42 17.36 11.68
CA ASP A 7 5.55 17.93 10.63
C ASP A 7 5.23 16.92 9.52
N ILE A 8 6.14 15.99 9.26
CA ILE A 8 5.97 14.89 8.30
C ILE A 8 4.80 13.94 8.66
N ASN A 9 4.40 13.83 9.93
CA ASN A 9 3.25 13.02 10.34
C ASN A 9 1.93 13.55 9.78
N TYR A 10 1.79 14.85 9.54
CA TYR A 10 0.60 15.37 8.86
C TYR A 10 0.50 14.87 7.42
N LEU A 11 1.64 14.72 6.74
CA LEU A 11 1.71 14.15 5.40
C LEU A 11 1.37 12.65 5.41
N TYR A 12 1.86 11.90 6.40
CA TYR A 12 1.49 10.49 6.56
C TYR A 12 0.00 10.32 6.88
N LEU A 13 -0.57 11.19 7.72
CA LEU A 13 -1.99 11.17 8.04
C LEU A 13 -2.85 11.49 6.81
N LEU A 14 -2.50 12.54 6.07
CA LEU A 14 -3.17 12.88 4.82
C LEU A 14 -3.10 11.71 3.84
N ALA A 15 -1.90 11.16 3.64
CA ALA A 15 -1.69 10.04 2.72
C ALA A 15 -2.51 8.81 3.14
N LEU A 16 -2.58 8.48 4.44
CA LEU A 16 -3.40 7.40 4.98
C LEU A 16 -4.90 7.63 4.73
N VAL A 17 -5.41 8.82 5.03
CA VAL A 17 -6.83 9.14 4.82
C VAL A 17 -7.18 9.08 3.34
N THR A 18 -6.35 9.68 2.48
CA THR A 18 -6.55 9.67 1.03
C THR A 18 -6.47 8.25 0.47
N SER A 19 -5.49 7.44 0.89
CA SER A 19 -5.36 6.06 0.41
C SER A 19 -6.52 5.19 0.89
N LEU A 20 -6.99 5.33 2.13
CA LEU A 20 -8.17 4.61 2.63
C LEU A 20 -9.45 5.02 1.89
N ALA A 21 -9.68 6.32 1.68
CA ALA A 21 -10.81 6.80 0.90
C ALA A 21 -10.77 6.21 -0.52
N LEU A 22 -9.61 6.29 -1.18
CA LEU A 22 -9.42 5.75 -2.52
C LEU A 22 -9.61 4.22 -2.54
N ALA A 23 -9.18 3.50 -1.51
CA ALA A 23 -9.40 2.06 -1.38
C ALA A 23 -10.89 1.74 -1.33
N LEU A 24 -11.67 2.46 -0.51
CA LEU A 24 -13.12 2.26 -0.40
C LEU A 24 -13.84 2.52 -1.73
N PHE A 25 -13.53 3.63 -2.40
CA PHE A 25 -14.09 3.93 -3.71
C PHE A 25 -13.72 2.86 -4.74
N THR A 26 -12.45 2.48 -4.80
CA THR A 26 -11.93 1.51 -5.77
C THR A 26 -12.46 0.09 -5.49
N HIS A 27 -12.68 -0.27 -4.23
CA HIS A 27 -13.19 -1.59 -3.83
C HIS A 27 -14.56 -1.89 -4.46
N SER A 28 -15.42 -0.88 -4.58
CA SER A 28 -16.72 -1.01 -5.25
C SER A 28 -16.62 -1.29 -6.76
N LEU A 29 -15.46 -1.05 -7.37
CA LEU A 29 -15.20 -1.16 -8.80
C LEU A 29 -14.46 -2.47 -9.17
N VAL A 30 -14.22 -3.38 -8.22
CA VAL A 30 -13.44 -4.60 -8.42
C VAL A 30 -14.14 -5.58 -9.37
N LYS A 31 -13.93 -5.37 -10.67
CA LYS A 31 -14.42 -6.25 -11.74
C LYS A 31 -13.30 -6.90 -12.53
N SER A 32 -12.09 -6.32 -12.50
CA SER A 32 -10.93 -6.80 -13.26
C SER A 32 -9.72 -7.07 -12.36
N SER A 33 -8.80 -7.90 -12.85
CA SER A 33 -7.52 -8.15 -12.18
C SER A 33 -6.67 -6.87 -12.07
N GLY A 34 -6.73 -5.97 -13.06
CA GLY A 34 -6.06 -4.67 -13.00
C GLY A 34 -6.51 -3.82 -11.81
N ILE A 35 -7.83 -3.75 -11.55
CA ILE A 35 -8.35 -3.00 -10.39
C ILE A 35 -7.95 -3.66 -9.07
N ARG A 36 -7.87 -5.00 -9.02
CA ARG A 36 -7.34 -5.70 -7.83
C ARG A 36 -5.87 -5.37 -7.56
N LEU A 37 -5.04 -5.36 -8.60
CA LEU A 37 -3.62 -4.97 -8.48
C LEU A 37 -3.48 -3.52 -8.03
N TRP A 38 -4.33 -2.63 -8.56
CA TRP A 38 -4.40 -1.25 -8.11
C TRP A 38 -4.78 -1.12 -6.63
N LEU A 39 -5.77 -1.90 -6.17
CA LEU A 39 -6.09 -1.96 -4.74
C LEU A 39 -4.94 -2.46 -3.88
N THR A 40 -4.15 -3.44 -4.35
CA THR A 40 -2.95 -3.89 -3.65
C THR A 40 -1.96 -2.74 -3.45
N VAL A 41 -1.75 -1.89 -4.47
CA VAL A 41 -0.94 -0.67 -4.35
C VAL A 41 -1.49 0.24 -3.26
N ILE A 42 -2.79 0.55 -3.31
CA ILE A 42 -3.43 1.46 -2.37
C ILE A 42 -3.34 0.94 -0.93
N TYR A 43 -3.63 -0.34 -0.70
CA TYR A 43 -3.53 -0.95 0.62
C TYR A 43 -2.08 -0.99 1.13
N GLY A 44 -1.10 -1.24 0.24
CA GLY A 44 0.31 -1.14 0.58
C GLY A 44 0.70 0.26 1.06
N PHE A 45 0.22 1.31 0.36
CA PHE A 45 0.42 2.70 0.80
C PHE A 45 -0.25 2.98 2.15
N SER A 46 -1.49 2.56 2.36
CA SER A 46 -2.18 2.72 3.64
C SER A 46 -1.40 2.03 4.78
N LEU A 47 -0.87 0.83 4.52
CA LEU A 47 -0.10 0.08 5.52
C LEU A 47 1.22 0.77 5.84
N TRP A 48 1.91 1.30 4.82
CA TRP A 48 3.13 2.05 4.99
C TRP A 48 2.90 3.31 5.82
N THR A 49 1.95 4.17 5.43
CA THR A 49 1.69 5.45 6.10
C THR A 49 1.16 5.26 7.52
N LEU A 50 0.34 4.22 7.75
CA LEU A 50 -0.05 3.81 9.10
C LEU A 50 1.15 3.36 9.93
N GLY A 51 2.07 2.59 9.34
CA GLY A 51 3.32 2.17 9.98
C GLY A 51 4.18 3.36 10.43
N GLU A 52 4.33 4.37 9.57
CA GLU A 52 5.10 5.58 9.88
C GLU A 52 4.45 6.37 11.03
N LEU A 53 3.12 6.56 10.99
CA LEU A 53 2.39 7.24 12.07
C LEU A 53 2.54 6.52 13.40
N LEU A 54 2.38 5.19 13.40
CA LEU A 54 2.51 4.39 14.61
C LEU A 54 3.96 4.42 15.11
N ALA A 55 4.96 4.21 14.24
CA ALA A 55 6.36 4.28 14.62
C ALA A 55 6.73 5.64 15.24
N ASN A 56 6.30 6.74 14.62
CA ASN A 56 6.62 8.10 15.06
C ASN A 56 5.82 8.54 16.29
N SER A 57 4.73 7.85 16.65
CA SER A 57 3.96 8.15 17.85
C SER A 57 4.59 7.64 19.16
N GLY A 58 5.51 6.67 19.07
CA GLY A 58 6.12 6.08 20.25
C GLY A 58 7.48 6.67 20.59
N THR A 59 7.75 6.71 21.90
CA THR A 59 8.95 7.31 22.48
C THR A 59 10.08 6.30 22.73
N THR A 60 9.84 5.00 22.50
CA THR A 60 10.82 3.94 22.74
C THR A 60 11.34 3.34 21.45
N LEU A 61 12.62 2.96 21.45
CA LEU A 61 13.24 2.29 20.31
C LEU A 61 12.55 0.97 19.96
N ALA A 62 12.12 0.20 20.97
CA ALA A 62 11.40 -1.06 20.75
C ALA A 62 10.06 -0.84 20.02
N TRP A 63 9.34 0.24 20.35
CA TRP A 63 8.10 0.61 19.67
C TRP A 63 8.37 1.00 18.21
N GLN A 64 9.35 1.88 17.99
CA GLN A 64 9.75 2.33 16.66
C GLN A 64 10.14 1.14 15.79
N LEU A 65 11.00 0.24 16.28
CA LEU A 65 11.39 -0.98 15.55
C LEU A 65 10.22 -1.94 15.31
N GLY A 66 9.27 -2.03 16.25
CA GLY A 66 8.07 -2.83 16.11
C GLY A 66 7.23 -2.41 14.91
N PHE A 67 6.93 -1.11 14.80
CA PHE A 67 6.13 -0.56 13.71
C PHE A 67 6.91 -0.31 12.42
N GLN A 68 8.24 -0.21 12.48
CA GLN A 68 9.07 -0.25 11.29
C GLN A 68 8.81 -1.53 10.48
N ARG A 69 8.55 -2.68 11.10
CA ARG A 69 8.16 -3.89 10.34
C ARG A 69 6.89 -3.68 9.49
N LEU A 70 5.94 -2.88 9.98
CA LEU A 70 4.73 -2.52 9.26
C LEU A 70 5.05 -1.59 8.07
N VAL A 71 5.95 -0.63 8.26
CA VAL A 71 6.50 0.23 7.20
C VAL A 71 7.10 -0.62 6.09
N HIS A 72 8.01 -1.53 6.43
CA HIS A 72 8.66 -2.42 5.46
C HIS A 72 7.63 -3.28 4.70
N ALA A 73 6.64 -3.84 5.41
CA ALA A 73 5.58 -4.61 4.77
C ALA A 73 4.75 -3.75 3.78
N GLY A 74 4.37 -2.53 4.17
CA GLY A 74 3.65 -1.60 3.31
C GLY A 74 4.45 -1.20 2.07
N VAL A 75 5.75 -0.92 2.22
CA VAL A 75 6.66 -0.63 1.10
C VAL A 75 6.76 -1.82 0.16
N LEU A 76 6.98 -3.03 0.68
CA LEU A 76 7.05 -4.24 -0.14
C LEU A 76 5.75 -4.48 -0.91
N VAL A 77 4.59 -4.38 -0.25
CA VAL A 77 3.27 -4.58 -0.88
C VAL A 77 2.99 -3.51 -1.93
N SER A 78 3.27 -2.24 -1.65
CA SER A 78 3.01 -1.14 -2.60
C SER A 78 3.92 -1.22 -3.82
N VAL A 79 5.22 -1.46 -3.64
CA VAL A 79 6.20 -1.55 -4.74
C VAL A 79 5.95 -2.78 -5.61
N THR A 80 5.70 -3.94 -5.00
CA THR A 80 5.35 -5.16 -5.76
C THR A 80 4.00 -5.02 -6.45
N GLY A 81 3.02 -4.42 -5.78
CA GLY A 81 1.73 -4.08 -6.38
C GLY A 81 1.89 -3.18 -7.60
N TRP A 82 2.75 -2.17 -7.52
CA TRP A 82 3.03 -1.23 -8.61
C TRP A 82 3.67 -1.94 -9.81
N LEU A 83 4.66 -2.80 -9.56
CA LEU A 83 5.29 -3.59 -10.60
C LEU A 83 4.27 -4.48 -11.33
N LEU A 84 3.44 -5.20 -10.57
CA LEU A 84 2.42 -6.07 -11.13
C LEU A 84 1.34 -5.27 -11.87
N PHE A 85 0.90 -4.15 -11.30
CA PHE A 85 -0.05 -3.24 -11.94
C PHE A 85 0.51 -2.68 -13.26
N ALA A 86 1.76 -2.22 -13.28
CA ALA A 86 2.42 -1.69 -14.47
C ALA A 86 2.57 -2.76 -15.56
N LEU A 87 2.98 -3.98 -15.20
CA LEU A 87 3.04 -5.10 -16.13
C LEU A 87 1.65 -5.44 -16.69
N HIS A 88 0.61 -5.41 -15.85
CA HIS A 88 -0.76 -5.66 -16.29
C HIS A 88 -1.25 -4.55 -17.24
N TYR A 89 -0.99 -3.29 -16.87
CA TYR A 89 -1.37 -2.11 -17.64
C TYR A 89 -0.68 -2.04 -19.00
N ALA A 90 0.59 -2.45 -19.08
CA ALA A 90 1.36 -2.55 -20.32
C ALA A 90 0.92 -3.71 -21.25
N GLY A 91 -0.13 -4.45 -20.91
CA GLY A 91 -0.66 -5.54 -21.72
C GLY A 91 0.00 -6.91 -21.47
N TYR A 92 0.95 -7.00 -20.55
CA TYR A 92 1.57 -8.28 -20.14
C TYR A 92 0.73 -9.06 -19.12
N GLY A 93 -0.58 -8.78 -19.04
CA GLY A 93 -1.50 -9.45 -18.11
C GLY A 93 -1.50 -10.98 -18.20
N ARG A 94 -1.15 -11.56 -19.36
CA ARG A 94 -0.99 -13.02 -19.53
C ARG A 94 0.20 -13.61 -18.76
N LEU A 95 1.25 -12.84 -18.51
CA LEU A 95 2.40 -13.27 -17.67
C LEU A 95 2.02 -13.33 -16.19
N ILE A 96 1.09 -12.47 -15.77
CA ILE A 96 0.59 -12.38 -14.39
C ILE A 96 -0.51 -13.42 -14.15
N SER A 97 -1.33 -13.68 -15.17
CA SER A 97 -2.43 -14.65 -15.14
C SER A 97 -2.11 -15.85 -16.02
N ARG A 98 -1.21 -16.74 -15.56
CA ARG A 98 -0.88 -18.03 -16.20
C ARG A 98 -2.06 -19.02 -16.32
N LYS A 99 -3.31 -18.60 -16.08
CA LYS A 99 -4.53 -19.44 -16.10
C LYS A 99 -5.36 -19.39 -17.39
N THR A 100 -4.88 -18.78 -18.47
CA THR A 100 -5.51 -18.93 -19.79
C THR A 100 -4.48 -19.36 -20.82
N ALA A 101 -4.10 -20.64 -20.73
CA ALA A 101 -3.72 -21.37 -21.93
C ALA A 101 -4.95 -21.44 -22.85
N PRO A 102 -4.82 -21.17 -24.15
CA PRO A 102 -5.88 -21.44 -25.10
C PRO A 102 -5.94 -22.95 -25.29
N LEU A 103 -6.95 -23.60 -24.72
CA LEU A 103 -7.38 -24.90 -25.20
C LEU A 103 -8.65 -24.64 -26.01
N LEU A 104 -8.43 -24.53 -27.32
CA LEU A 104 -9.40 -24.67 -28.42
C LEU A 104 -10.57 -23.67 -28.46
#